data_AF-A0A1Y3Y5D4-F1
#
_entry.id   AF-A0A1Y3Y5D4-F1
#
_cell.length_a   1.000
_cell.length_b   1.000
_cell.length_c   1.000
_cell.angle_alpha   90.00
_cell.angle_beta   90.00
_cell.angle_gamma   90.00
#
_symmetry.space_group_name_H-M   'P 1'
#
loop_
_entity.id
_entity.type
_entity.pdbx_description
1 polymer ?
#
loop_
_entity_poly.entity_id
_entity_poly.type
_entity_poly.pdbx_seq_one_letter_code
_entity_poly.pdbx_strand_id
1 'polypeptide(L)'
;MIGKIITVLFILILILAIAFLMKDSGFWEKLKKSVREKEEKKKEKDHKKGKTVLYMGPTIRVIYKDNGEKATYEMKSPVFTIGRDSRADLCIDREYVSRNQAKIRRVNEGGEIYYTLTNYGKTNSTKYYNPEKDKYEWMDKEDEVELGGTDIFCFGDVQLLIMTPQMDQKVGPKTRGMIHPEEKEKAETWEKAEKKQEYTNRKHTERIYTEDDFDI
;
A
#
# COMPACT_ATOMS: atom_id res chain seq x y z
N MET A 1 42.38 -33.58 -2.64
CA MET A 1 41.65 -32.65 -3.55
C MET A 1 41.16 -33.33 -4.83
N ILE A 2 41.96 -34.20 -5.45
CA ILE A 2 41.63 -34.93 -6.69
C ILE A 2 40.28 -35.68 -6.63
N GLY A 3 39.94 -36.31 -5.50
CA GLY A 3 38.67 -37.03 -5.35
C GLY A 3 37.41 -36.17 -5.53
N LYS A 4 37.41 -34.91 -5.08
CA LYS A 4 36.24 -34.02 -5.21
C LYS A 4 36.02 -33.57 -6.66
N ILE A 5 37.11 -33.41 -7.43
CA ILE A 5 37.05 -33.02 -8.84
C ILE A 5 36.39 -34.14 -9.65
N ILE A 6 36.73 -35.40 -9.36
CA ILE A 6 36.13 -36.57 -10.03
C ILE A 6 34.63 -36.65 -9.74
N THR A 7 34.19 -36.39 -8.49
CA THR A 7 32.77 -36.42 -8.14
C THR A 7 31.96 -35.34 -8.87
N VAL A 8 32.48 -34.12 -8.94
CA VAL A 8 31.82 -33.01 -9.66
C VAL A 8 31.71 -33.32 -11.15
N LEU A 9 32.77 -33.88 -11.74
CA LEU A 9 32.81 -34.21 -13.16
C LEU A 9 31.82 -35.34 -13.50
N PHE A 10 31.67 -36.33 -12.61
CA PHE A 10 30.67 -37.39 -12.77
C PHE A 10 29.23 -36.86 -12.68
N ILE A 11 28.95 -35.95 -11.74
CA ILE A 11 27.63 -35.30 -11.63
C ILE A 11 27.32 -34.49 -12.89
N LEU A 12 28.30 -33.76 -13.42
CA LEU A 12 28.13 -32.99 -14.65
C LEU A 12 27.78 -33.89 -15.85
N ILE A 13 28.50 -35.01 -16.00
CA ILE A 13 28.23 -36.00 -17.05
C ILE A 13 26.84 -36.61 -16.87
N LEU A 14 26.43 -36.91 -15.63
CA LEU A 14 25.10 -37.43 -15.34
C LEU A 14 24.01 -36.44 -15.75
N ILE A 15 24.18 -35.15 -15.42
CA ILE A 15 23.23 -34.09 -15.82
C ILE A 15 23.15 -33.97 -17.33
N LEU A 16 24.29 -34.04 -18.04
CA LEU A 16 24.33 -34.00 -19.50
C LEU A 16 23.67 -35.23 -20.15
N ALA A 17 23.89 -36.43 -19.60
CA ALA A 17 23.25 -37.64 -20.07
C ALA A 17 21.73 -37.58 -19.89
N ILE A 18 21.27 -37.10 -18.73
CA ILE A 18 19.85 -36.88 -18.45
C ILE A 18 19.27 -35.83 -19.41
N ALA A 19 19.97 -34.71 -19.63
CA ALA A 19 19.55 -33.68 -20.57
C ALA A 19 19.47 -34.21 -22.02
N PHE A 20 20.39 -35.08 -22.42
CA PHE A 20 20.40 -35.73 -23.73
C PHE A 20 19.21 -36.68 -23.90
N LEU A 21 18.94 -37.54 -22.90
CA LEU A 21 17.76 -38.41 -22.89
C LEU A 21 16.44 -37.61 -22.87
N MET A 22 16.45 -36.43 -22.25
CA MET A 22 15.29 -35.52 -22.24
C MET A 22 15.10 -34.76 -23.55
N LYS A 23 16.10 -34.70 -24.45
CA LYS A 23 16.01 -33.96 -25.71
C LYS A 23 15.10 -34.67 -26.74
N ASP A 24 15.09 -36.00 -26.78
CA ASP A 24 14.28 -36.78 -27.72
C ASP A 24 12.86 -37.09 -27.21
N SER A 25 12.62 -37.02 -25.91
CA SER A 25 11.36 -37.50 -25.31
C SER A 25 10.18 -36.51 -25.40
N GLY A 26 10.32 -35.38 -26.10
CA GLY A 26 9.28 -34.34 -26.17
C GLY A 26 8.92 -33.76 -24.79
N PHE A 27 9.74 -34.01 -23.77
CA PHE A 27 9.49 -33.56 -22.40
C PHE A 27 9.55 -32.04 -22.28
N TRP A 28 10.49 -31.41 -23.00
CA TRP A 28 10.62 -29.95 -23.04
C TRP A 28 9.40 -29.24 -23.66
N GLU A 29 8.76 -29.84 -24.66
CA GLU A 29 7.50 -29.36 -25.24
C GLU A 29 6.36 -29.40 -24.20
N LYS A 30 6.22 -30.51 -23.48
CA LYS A 30 5.23 -30.65 -22.40
C LYS A 30 5.50 -29.68 -21.25
N LEU A 31 6.76 -29.47 -20.88
CA LEU A 31 7.15 -28.54 -19.82
C LEU A 31 6.81 -27.10 -20.23
N LYS A 32 7.20 -26.67 -21.43
CA LYS A 32 6.86 -25.33 -21.96
C LYS A 32 5.35 -25.13 -22.05
N LYS A 33 4.60 -26.14 -22.52
CA LYS A 33 3.13 -26.09 -22.56
C LYS A 33 2.51 -25.94 -21.17
N SER A 34 3.04 -26.65 -20.17
CA SER A 34 2.55 -26.55 -18.77
C SER A 34 2.86 -25.19 -18.12
N VAL A 35 4.02 -24.59 -18.44
CA VAL A 35 4.37 -23.24 -17.98
C VAL A 35 3.47 -22.21 -18.65
N ARG A 36 3.26 -22.32 -19.97
CA ARG A 36 2.40 -21.43 -20.74
C ARG A 36 0.93 -21.52 -20.30
N GLU A 37 0.42 -22.74 -20.08
CA GLU A 37 -0.92 -22.94 -19.50
C GLU A 37 -1.04 -22.37 -18.08
N LYS A 38 0.01 -22.47 -17.25
CA LYS A 38 0.00 -21.86 -15.91
C LYS A 38 0.00 -20.33 -15.98
N GLU A 39 0.74 -19.72 -16.90
CA GLU A 39 0.72 -18.28 -17.13
C GLU A 39 -0.62 -17.79 -17.68
N GLU A 40 -1.20 -18.52 -18.63
CA GLU A 40 -2.52 -18.21 -19.21
C GLU A 40 -3.63 -18.37 -18.15
N LYS A 41 -3.62 -19.45 -17.36
CA LYS A 41 -4.56 -19.65 -16.23
C LYS A 41 -4.37 -18.61 -15.13
N LYS A 42 -3.16 -18.11 -14.91
CA LYS A 42 -2.88 -17.01 -13.96
C LYS A 42 -3.46 -15.68 -14.49
N LYS A 43 -3.23 -15.36 -15.76
CA LYS A 43 -3.84 -14.18 -16.41
C LYS A 43 -5.37 -14.25 -16.44
N GLU A 44 -5.94 -15.43 -16.68
CA GLU A 44 -7.40 -15.63 -16.65
C GLU A 44 -7.98 -15.53 -15.23
N LYS A 45 -7.28 -16.05 -14.21
CA LYS A 45 -7.68 -15.87 -12.80
C LYS A 45 -7.59 -14.40 -12.35
N ASP A 46 -6.59 -13.65 -12.83
CA ASP A 46 -6.49 -12.21 -12.58
C ASP A 46 -7.59 -11.42 -13.32
N HIS A 47 -8.12 -11.92 -14.44
CA HIS A 47 -9.31 -11.38 -15.12
C HIS A 47 -10.65 -11.77 -14.48
N LYS A 48 -10.73 -12.94 -13.80
CA LYS A 48 -11.96 -13.46 -13.18
C LYS A 48 -12.14 -13.13 -11.70
N LYS A 49 -11.15 -12.54 -11.02
CA LYS A 49 -11.41 -11.85 -9.74
C LYS A 49 -12.33 -10.68 -10.07
N GLY A 50 -13.62 -10.84 -9.78
CA GLY A 50 -14.65 -9.84 -10.03
C GLY A 50 -14.11 -8.46 -9.70
N LYS A 51 -14.04 -7.61 -10.72
CA LYS A 51 -13.49 -6.26 -10.63
C LYS A 51 -14.30 -5.54 -9.55
N THR A 52 -13.77 -5.49 -8.33
CA THR A 52 -14.43 -4.83 -7.21
C THR A 52 -14.40 -3.34 -7.52
N VAL A 53 -15.45 -2.86 -8.17
CA VAL A 53 -15.58 -1.43 -8.50
C VAL A 53 -15.79 -0.72 -7.17
N LEU A 54 -14.85 0.15 -6.82
CA LEU A 54 -14.99 0.98 -5.64
C LEU A 54 -16.13 1.97 -5.87
N TYR A 55 -17.22 1.86 -5.11
CA TYR A 55 -18.28 2.87 -5.10
C TYR A 55 -17.80 4.06 -4.25
N MET A 56 -17.70 5.24 -4.87
CA MET A 56 -17.26 6.50 -4.23
C MET A 56 -15.79 6.47 -3.74
N GLY A 57 -14.86 6.35 -4.68
CA GLY A 57 -13.43 6.58 -4.40
C GLY A 57 -13.05 8.07 -4.40
N PRO A 58 -11.87 8.43 -3.85
CA PRO A 58 -11.32 9.77 -3.95
C PRO A 58 -11.17 10.23 -5.40
N THR A 59 -11.36 11.53 -5.61
CA THR A 59 -11.01 12.20 -6.87
C THR A 59 -9.64 12.84 -6.71
N ILE A 60 -8.72 12.53 -7.62
CA ILE A 60 -7.35 13.04 -7.61
C ILE A 60 -7.21 14.03 -8.76
N ARG A 61 -6.96 15.30 -8.44
CA ARG A 61 -6.59 16.31 -9.43
C ARG A 61 -5.09 16.56 -9.38
N VAL A 62 -4.46 16.50 -10.54
CA VAL A 62 -3.04 16.75 -10.74
C VAL A 62 -2.88 18.10 -11.40
N ILE A 63 -2.02 18.94 -10.84
CA ILE A 63 -1.72 20.27 -11.36
C ILE A 63 -0.21 20.36 -11.55
N TYR A 64 0.20 20.60 -12.79
CA TYR A 64 1.61 20.80 -13.15
C TYR A 64 1.91 22.30 -13.10
N LYS A 65 2.82 22.74 -12.22
CA LYS A 65 3.08 24.18 -12.02
C LYS A 65 3.85 24.83 -13.19
N ASP A 66 4.58 24.05 -13.98
CA ASP A 66 5.37 24.54 -15.11
C ASP A 66 4.49 25.03 -16.27
N ASN A 67 3.41 24.31 -16.57
CA ASN A 67 2.54 24.59 -17.71
C ASN A 67 1.07 24.86 -17.33
N GLY A 68 0.70 24.69 -16.06
CA GLY A 68 -0.67 24.86 -15.58
C GLY A 68 -1.63 23.76 -16.03
N GLU A 69 -1.14 22.69 -16.64
CA GLU A 69 -1.93 21.55 -17.11
C GLU A 69 -2.60 20.86 -15.91
N LYS A 70 -3.84 20.42 -16.14
CA LYS A 70 -4.67 19.78 -15.12
C LYS A 70 -5.22 18.47 -15.64
N ALA A 71 -5.08 17.42 -14.85
CA ALA A 71 -5.68 16.12 -15.11
C ALA A 71 -6.48 15.66 -13.89
N THR A 72 -7.59 14.98 -14.12
CA THR A 72 -8.45 14.45 -13.04
C THR A 72 -8.55 12.94 -13.18
N TYR A 73 -8.38 12.24 -12.06
CA TYR A 73 -8.44 10.79 -11.95
C TYR A 73 -9.42 10.40 -10.86
N GLU A 74 -10.08 9.26 -11.04
CA GLU A 74 -10.95 8.67 -10.04
C GLU A 74 -10.34 7.37 -9.54
N MET A 75 -10.27 7.19 -8.23
CA MET A 75 -9.84 5.94 -7.64
C MET A 75 -10.94 4.89 -7.78
N LYS A 76 -10.70 3.87 -8.63
CA LYS A 76 -11.66 2.79 -8.93
C LYS A 76 -11.37 1.47 -8.22
N SER A 77 -10.21 1.39 -7.56
CA SER A 77 -9.68 0.21 -6.88
C SER A 77 -9.38 0.54 -5.41
N PRO A 78 -9.31 -0.43 -4.49
CA PRO A 78 -8.94 -0.19 -3.08
C PRO A 78 -7.53 0.36 -2.87
N VAL A 79 -6.67 0.26 -3.90
CA VAL A 79 -5.32 0.82 -3.92
C VAL A 79 -5.18 1.64 -5.18
N PHE A 80 -4.61 2.83 -5.05
CA PHE A 80 -4.27 3.72 -6.16
C PHE A 80 -2.82 4.15 -6.04
N THR A 81 -2.03 3.82 -7.05
CA THR A 81 -0.57 4.00 -7.06
C THR A 81 -0.18 5.23 -7.86
N ILE A 82 0.82 5.95 -7.36
CA ILE A 82 1.29 7.20 -7.94
C ILE A 82 2.81 7.13 -8.10
N GLY A 83 3.32 7.46 -9.28
CA GLY A 83 4.75 7.52 -9.50
C GLY A 83 5.13 7.66 -10.96
N ARG A 84 6.42 7.57 -11.26
CA ARG A 84 6.95 7.63 -12.63
C ARG A 84 6.83 6.30 -13.39
N ASP A 85 6.54 5.19 -12.71
CA ASP A 85 6.36 3.92 -13.41
C ASP A 85 5.10 3.95 -14.29
N SER A 86 5.25 3.58 -15.57
CA SER A 86 4.14 3.42 -16.53
C SER A 86 3.02 2.48 -16.07
N ARG A 87 3.28 1.63 -15.07
CA ARG A 87 2.31 0.71 -14.46
C ARG A 87 1.52 1.32 -13.30
N ALA A 88 1.86 2.53 -12.85
CA ALA A 88 1.12 3.22 -11.81
C ALA A 88 -0.26 3.65 -12.32
N ASP A 89 -1.24 3.72 -11.43
CA ASP A 89 -2.59 4.21 -11.76
C ASP A 89 -2.55 5.69 -12.19
N LEU A 90 -1.68 6.46 -11.56
CA LEU A 90 -1.28 7.81 -11.98
C LEU A 90 0.23 7.82 -12.30
N CYS A 91 0.53 7.79 -13.60
CA CYS A 91 1.89 7.93 -14.12
C CYS A 91 2.25 9.41 -14.29
N ILE A 92 3.27 9.86 -13.56
CA ILE A 92 3.84 11.21 -13.66
C ILE A 92 5.26 11.08 -14.22
N ASP A 93 5.41 11.29 -15.52
CA ASP A 93 6.69 11.11 -16.22
C ASP A 93 7.63 12.32 -16.02
N ARG A 94 8.13 12.45 -14.79
CA ARG A 94 9.03 13.52 -14.38
C ARG A 94 10.19 12.95 -13.59
N GLU A 95 11.42 13.37 -13.89
CA GLU A 95 12.63 12.72 -13.35
C GLU A 95 12.71 12.73 -11.82
N TYR A 96 12.26 13.83 -11.19
CA TYR A 96 12.20 13.97 -9.74
C TYR A 96 11.07 13.15 -9.08
N VAL A 97 10.17 12.53 -9.84
CA VAL A 97 9.17 11.62 -9.27
C VAL A 97 9.73 10.21 -9.20
N SER A 98 9.66 9.61 -8.01
CA SER A 98 10.08 8.22 -7.81
C SER A 98 9.18 7.27 -8.60
N ARG A 99 9.71 6.12 -9.02
CA ARG A 99 8.91 5.08 -9.72
C ARG A 99 7.66 4.68 -8.92
N ASN A 100 7.82 4.53 -7.61
CA ASN A 100 6.75 4.34 -6.64
C ASN A 100 6.79 5.52 -5.65
N GLN A 101 6.16 6.63 -5.99
CA GLN A 101 6.22 7.86 -5.20
C GLN A 101 5.27 7.81 -4.01
N ALA A 102 4.01 7.44 -4.24
CA ALA A 102 3.00 7.41 -3.20
C ALA A 102 1.94 6.35 -3.50
N LYS A 103 1.14 6.01 -2.49
CA LYS A 103 0.02 5.09 -2.61
C LYS A 103 -1.14 5.58 -1.78
N ILE A 104 -2.32 5.68 -2.39
CA ILE A 104 -3.57 5.88 -1.69
C ILE A 104 -4.18 4.49 -1.44
N ARG A 105 -4.60 4.23 -0.20
CA ARG A 105 -5.24 2.97 0.19
C ARG A 105 -6.57 3.26 0.85
N ARG A 106 -7.59 2.46 0.50
CA ARG A 106 -8.82 2.35 1.28
C ARG A 106 -8.57 1.44 2.47
N VAL A 107 -8.82 1.95 3.67
CA VAL A 107 -8.76 1.18 4.91
C VAL A 107 -10.18 0.86 5.39
N ASN A 108 -10.35 -0.32 5.96
CA ASN A 108 -11.60 -0.76 6.58
C ASN A 108 -11.25 -1.34 7.95
N GLU A 109 -11.48 -0.55 8.99
CA GLU A 109 -11.11 -0.86 10.36
C GLU A 109 -12.23 -0.39 11.28
N GLY A 110 -12.58 -1.19 12.30
CA GLY A 110 -13.68 -0.85 13.21
C GLY A 110 -15.08 -0.76 12.59
N GLY A 111 -15.24 -1.08 11.30
CA GLY A 111 -16.46 -0.84 10.54
C GLY A 111 -16.53 0.54 9.89
N GLU A 112 -15.46 1.33 9.99
CA GLU A 112 -15.31 2.61 9.33
C GLU A 112 -14.48 2.44 8.06
N ILE A 113 -14.76 3.29 7.07
CA ILE A 113 -14.04 3.32 5.80
C ILE A 113 -13.39 4.69 5.68
N TYR A 114 -12.07 4.70 5.65
CA TYR A 114 -11.26 5.90 5.43
C TYR A 114 -10.20 5.62 4.37
N TYR A 115 -9.49 6.69 3.97
CA TYR A 115 -8.43 6.59 2.98
C TYR A 115 -7.14 7.15 3.57
N THR A 116 -6.02 6.55 3.22
CA THR A 116 -4.71 7.03 3.63
C THR A 116 -3.79 7.19 2.43
N LEU A 117 -2.85 8.14 2.50
CA LEU A 117 -1.75 8.28 1.55
C LEU A 117 -0.44 7.95 2.27
N THR A 118 0.28 6.95 1.76
CA THR A 118 1.63 6.60 2.22
C THR A 118 2.67 7.13 1.24
N ASN A 119 3.69 7.82 1.75
CA ASN A 119 4.85 8.26 0.97
C ASN A 119 5.86 7.11 0.79
N TYR A 120 6.25 6.81 -0.44
CA TYR A 120 7.31 5.83 -0.75
C TYR A 120 8.49 6.46 -1.51
N GLY A 121 8.46 7.78 -1.73
CA GLY A 121 9.51 8.51 -2.43
C GLY A 121 10.86 8.35 -1.72
N LYS A 122 11.86 7.86 -2.44
CA LYS A 122 13.24 7.72 -1.92
C LYS A 122 14.09 8.95 -2.18
N THR A 123 13.91 9.56 -3.36
CA THR A 123 14.78 10.63 -3.86
C THR A 123 14.20 12.00 -3.55
N ASN A 124 12.88 12.16 -3.72
CA ASN A 124 12.19 13.41 -3.41
C ASN A 124 11.04 13.11 -2.47
N SER A 125 11.13 13.71 -1.28
CA SER A 125 10.08 13.61 -0.26
C SER A 125 8.79 14.26 -0.75
N THR A 126 7.68 13.78 -0.21
CA THR A 126 6.37 14.35 -0.47
C THR A 126 6.14 15.49 0.52
N LYS A 127 5.64 16.64 0.06
CA LYS A 127 5.14 17.68 0.97
C LYS A 127 3.64 17.51 1.14
N TYR A 128 3.16 17.56 2.37
CA TYR A 128 1.74 17.60 2.71
C TYR A 128 1.39 18.98 3.25
N TYR A 129 0.30 19.57 2.80
CA TYR A 129 -0.21 20.82 3.39
C TYR A 129 -1.02 20.49 4.64
N ASN A 130 -0.51 20.89 5.80
CA ASN A 130 -1.18 20.72 7.08
C ASN A 130 -2.14 21.92 7.31
N PRO A 131 -3.47 21.72 7.24
CA PRO A 131 -4.43 22.81 7.38
C PRO A 131 -4.51 23.38 8.79
N GLU A 132 -4.17 22.60 9.83
CA GLU A 132 -4.19 23.07 11.23
C GLU A 132 -3.07 24.07 11.51
N LYS A 133 -1.92 23.87 10.85
CA LYS A 133 -0.73 24.71 11.00
C LYS A 133 -0.57 25.72 9.87
N ASP A 134 -1.46 25.70 8.87
CA ASP A 134 -1.42 26.51 7.65
C ASP A 134 -0.03 26.50 6.96
N LYS A 135 0.59 25.32 6.84
CA LYS A 135 1.93 25.19 6.24
C LYS A 135 2.17 23.84 5.59
N TYR A 136 3.14 23.78 4.69
CA TYR A 136 3.64 22.52 4.14
C TYR A 136 4.63 21.86 5.09
N GLU A 137 4.43 20.58 5.33
CA GLU A 137 5.33 19.71 6.09
C GLU A 137 5.89 18.63 5.17
N TRP A 138 7.14 18.23 5.40
CA TRP A 138 7.74 17.12 4.67
C TRP A 138 7.29 15.80 5.28
N MET A 139 6.91 14.86 4.41
CA MET A 139 6.66 13.48 4.78
C MET A 139 7.94 12.68 4.58
N ASP A 140 8.38 11.99 5.61
CA ASP A 140 9.44 11.00 5.52
C ASP A 140 8.99 9.77 4.73
N LYS A 141 9.94 8.89 4.44
CA LYS A 141 9.66 7.64 3.75
C LYS A 141 8.82 6.75 4.67
N GLU A 142 7.73 6.23 4.12
CA GLU A 142 6.72 5.40 4.81
C GLU A 142 5.81 6.16 5.78
N ASP A 143 5.93 7.49 5.87
CA ASP A 143 4.91 8.30 6.52
C ASP A 143 3.56 8.11 5.84
N GLU A 144 2.52 8.03 6.67
CA GLU A 144 1.14 7.80 6.27
C GLU A 144 0.27 8.92 6.85
N VAL A 145 -0.56 9.52 6.00
CA VAL A 145 -1.52 10.56 6.38
C VAL A 145 -2.92 10.09 6.04
N GLU A 146 -3.84 10.20 6.98
CA GLU A 146 -5.27 9.99 6.74
C GLU A 146 -5.83 11.16 5.92
N LEU A 147 -6.63 10.84 4.91
CA LEU A 147 -7.18 11.81 3.96
C LEU A 147 -8.58 12.25 4.40
N GLY A 148 -8.80 13.56 4.51
CA GLY A 148 -10.01 14.16 5.06
C GLY A 148 -10.54 15.32 4.23
N GLY A 149 -11.62 15.09 3.47
CA GLY A 149 -12.28 16.10 2.65
C GLY A 149 -11.44 16.53 1.46
N THR A 150 -10.45 17.40 1.66
CA THR A 150 -9.57 17.90 0.60
C THR A 150 -8.14 18.07 1.11
N ASP A 151 -7.25 17.23 0.60
CA ASP A 151 -5.85 17.18 0.98
C ASP A 151 -4.95 17.61 -0.17
N ILE A 152 -3.87 18.33 0.14
CA ILE A 152 -2.93 18.83 -0.86
C ILE A 152 -1.55 18.21 -0.62
N PHE A 153 -1.00 17.58 -1.66
CA PHE A 153 0.35 17.05 -1.67
C PHE A 153 1.18 17.66 -2.79
N CYS A 154 2.50 17.77 -2.62
CA CYS A 154 3.41 18.21 -3.67
C CYS A 154 4.57 17.23 -3.84
N PHE A 155 4.91 16.94 -5.10
CA PHE A 155 6.15 16.26 -5.50
C PHE A 155 6.93 17.19 -6.44
N GLY A 156 7.86 17.95 -5.89
CA GLY A 156 8.53 19.01 -6.66
C GLY A 156 7.56 20.08 -7.14
N ASP A 157 7.38 20.20 -8.45
CA ASP A 157 6.47 21.15 -9.12
C ASP A 157 5.07 20.56 -9.43
N VAL A 158 4.84 19.28 -9.11
CA VAL A 158 3.54 18.64 -9.29
C VAL A 158 2.75 18.74 -7.99
N GLN A 159 1.54 19.28 -8.08
CA GLN A 159 0.61 19.36 -6.97
C GLN A 159 -0.54 18.37 -7.17
N LEU A 160 -0.83 17.60 -6.13
CA LEU A 160 -2.00 16.75 -6.05
C LEU A 160 -3.03 17.39 -5.12
N LEU A 161 -4.26 17.49 -5.59
CA LEU A 161 -5.43 17.81 -4.79
C LEU A 161 -6.30 16.55 -4.72
N ILE A 162 -6.40 15.95 -3.55
CA ILE A 162 -7.15 14.72 -3.33
C ILE A 162 -8.43 15.09 -2.60
N MET A 163 -9.56 14.84 -3.23
CA MET A 163 -10.89 15.07 -2.66
C MET A 163 -11.47 13.72 -2.23
N THR A 164 -11.54 13.47 -0.93
CA THR A 164 -12.22 12.29 -0.41
C THR A 164 -13.71 12.56 -0.28
N PRO A 165 -14.58 11.64 -0.75
CA PRO A 165 -16.01 11.81 -0.56
C PRO A 165 -16.29 11.74 0.94
N GLN A 166 -16.91 12.79 1.49
CA GLN A 166 -17.42 12.75 2.85
C GLN A 166 -18.52 11.69 2.89
N MET A 167 -18.23 10.58 3.55
CA MET A 167 -19.26 9.62 3.88
C MET A 167 -20.04 10.21 5.04
N ASP A 168 -21.18 10.84 4.76
CA ASP A 168 -22.22 11.12 5.76
C ASP A 168 -22.85 9.80 6.24
N GLN A 169 -22.03 8.81 6.60
CA GLN A 169 -22.50 7.59 7.20
C GLN A 169 -22.68 7.86 8.69
N LYS A 170 -23.87 8.41 9.02
CA LYS A 170 -24.57 7.94 10.22
C LYS A 170 -24.75 6.44 10.02
N VAL A 171 -23.79 5.64 10.45
CA VAL A 171 -23.96 4.19 10.56
C VAL A 171 -25.15 4.06 11.49
N GLY A 172 -26.33 3.76 10.93
CA GLY A 172 -27.54 3.53 11.72
C GLY A 172 -27.16 2.58 12.84
N PRO A 173 -27.65 2.81 14.09
CA PRO A 173 -27.21 2.07 15.26
C PRO A 173 -27.19 0.60 14.88
N LYS A 174 -25.98 -0.02 14.92
CA LYS A 174 -25.77 -1.43 14.57
C LYS A 174 -27.01 -2.14 15.03
N THR A 175 -27.82 -2.67 14.10
CA THR A 175 -28.99 -3.48 14.45
C THR A 175 -28.45 -4.42 15.50
N ARG A 176 -28.93 -4.22 16.74
CA ARG A 176 -28.46 -4.92 17.92
C ARG A 176 -28.84 -6.35 17.64
N GLY A 177 -27.99 -7.09 16.91
CA GLY A 177 -28.06 -8.53 16.84
C GLY A 177 -28.16 -8.93 18.29
N MET A 178 -29.25 -9.62 18.64
CA MET A 178 -29.58 -9.97 20.01
C MET A 178 -28.32 -10.55 20.64
N ILE A 179 -27.60 -9.74 21.40
CA ILE A 179 -26.41 -10.17 22.11
C ILE A 179 -26.96 -11.13 23.13
N HIS A 180 -26.62 -12.40 22.98
CA HIS A 180 -26.99 -13.42 23.94
C HIS A 180 -26.44 -12.94 25.30
N PRO A 181 -27.23 -12.95 26.39
CA PRO A 181 -26.86 -12.32 27.66
C PRO A 181 -25.46 -12.67 28.18
N GLU A 182 -24.97 -13.86 27.84
CA GLU A 182 -23.63 -14.37 28.21
C GLU A 182 -22.45 -13.64 27.55
N GLU A 183 -22.62 -13.03 26.37
CA GLU A 183 -21.54 -12.29 25.70
C GLU A 183 -21.35 -10.88 26.28
N LYS A 184 -22.39 -10.34 26.90
CA LYS A 184 -22.37 -9.01 27.53
C LYS A 184 -21.51 -8.98 28.80
N GLU A 185 -21.55 -10.07 29.56
CA GLU A 185 -20.78 -10.21 30.81
C GLU A 185 -19.27 -10.33 30.55
N LYS A 186 -18.89 -10.96 29.43
CA LYS A 186 -17.49 -11.03 28.97
C LYS A 186 -16.99 -9.67 28.50
N ALA A 187 -17.77 -8.92 27.72
CA ALA A 187 -17.35 -7.61 27.22
C ALA A 187 -17.06 -6.60 28.36
N GLU A 188 -17.87 -6.61 29.43
CA GLU A 188 -17.66 -5.75 30.60
C GLU A 188 -16.40 -6.10 31.41
N THR A 189 -15.92 -7.35 31.32
CA THR A 189 -14.67 -7.76 31.98
C THR A 189 -13.43 -7.32 31.21
N TRP A 190 -13.48 -7.31 29.87
CA TRP A 190 -12.36 -6.84 29.03
C TRP A 190 -12.17 -5.32 29.09
N GLU A 191 -13.26 -4.54 29.09
CA GLU A 191 -13.18 -3.07 29.15
C GLU A 191 -12.57 -2.56 30.47
N LYS A 192 -12.82 -3.27 31.57
CA LYS A 192 -12.19 -2.99 32.88
C LYS A 192 -10.70 -3.34 32.90
N ALA A 193 -10.26 -4.32 32.11
CA ALA A 193 -8.85 -4.70 31.99
C ALA A 193 -8.05 -3.68 31.17
N GLU A 194 -8.59 -3.21 30.04
CA GLU A 194 -7.94 -2.20 29.18
C GLU A 194 -7.77 -0.86 29.91
N LYS A 195 -8.79 -0.36 30.60
CA LYS A 195 -8.70 0.90 31.37
C LYS A 195 -7.64 0.85 32.47
N LYS A 196 -7.38 -0.34 33.05
CA LYS A 196 -6.33 -0.53 34.05
C LYS A 196 -4.93 -0.52 33.42
N GLN A 197 -4.81 -1.02 32.20
CA GLN A 197 -3.54 -1.09 31.45
C GLN A 197 -3.14 0.28 30.87
N GLU A 198 -4.11 1.05 30.39
CA GLU A 198 -3.91 2.42 29.89
C GLU A 198 -3.46 3.38 31.01
N TYR A 199 -3.99 3.22 32.23
CA TYR A 199 -3.57 3.99 33.40
C TYR A 199 -2.12 3.71 33.82
N THR A 200 -1.64 2.47 33.68
CA THR A 200 -0.23 2.13 33.95
C THR A 200 0.74 2.69 32.91
N ASN A 201 0.34 2.78 31.64
CA ASN A 201 1.22 3.30 30.58
C ASN A 201 1.38 4.83 30.63
N ARG A 202 0.35 5.59 31.03
CA ARG A 202 0.46 7.05 31.17
C ARG A 202 1.46 7.51 32.23
N LYS A 203 1.77 6.69 33.23
CA LYS A 203 2.79 7.03 34.25
C LYS A 203 4.24 6.91 33.76
N HIS A 204 4.48 6.44 32.53
CA HIS A 204 5.85 6.13 32.07
C HIS A 204 6.39 7.00 30.93
N THR A 205 5.63 7.98 30.41
CA THR A 205 6.06 8.75 29.22
C THR A 205 5.99 10.27 29.34
N GLU A 206 5.89 10.84 30.54
CA GLU A 206 6.17 12.29 30.72
C GLU A 206 7.68 12.51 30.87
N ARG A 207 8.41 12.47 29.76
CA ARG A 207 9.66 13.24 29.61
C ARG A 207 9.33 14.50 28.82
N ILE A 208 9.28 15.61 29.53
CA ILE A 208 9.17 16.95 28.96
C ILE A 208 10.55 17.26 28.36
N TYR A 209 10.61 17.40 27.02
CA TYR A 209 11.77 17.95 26.34
C TYR A 209 11.69 19.48 26.42
N THR A 210 12.77 20.11 26.84
CA THR A 210 12.89 21.57 26.93
C THR A 210 13.64 22.10 25.70
N GLU A 211 13.42 23.37 25.36
CA GLU A 211 13.97 24.02 24.15
C GLU A 211 15.51 23.97 24.05
N ASP A 212 16.21 23.66 25.14
CA ASP A 212 17.67 23.48 25.18
C ASP A 212 18.17 22.16 24.53
N ASP A 213 17.28 21.24 24.16
CA ASP A 213 17.65 19.91 23.62
C ASP A 213 17.95 19.91 22.10
N PHE A 214 17.91 21.08 21.43
CA PHE A 214 18.01 21.19 19.96
C PHE A 214 19.07 22.16 19.43
N ASP A 215 20.17 22.38 20.16
CA ASP A 215 21.34 23.07 19.60
C ASP A 215 22.36 22.08 19.00
N ILE A 216 22.38 21.99 17.66
CA ILE A 216 23.52 21.50 16.84
C ILE A 216 23.79 22.52 15.73
#